data_AF-A0A7W0RFS5-F1
#
_entry.id   AF-A0A7W0RFS5-F1
#
_cell.length_a   1.000
_cell.length_b   1.000
_cell.length_c   1.000
_cell.angle_alpha   90.00
_cell.angle_beta   90.00
_cell.angle_gamma   90.00
#
_symmetry.space_group_name_H-M   'P 1'
#
loop_
_entity.id
_entity.type
_entity.pdbx_description
1 polymer ?
#
loop_
_entity_poly.entity_id
_entity_poly.type
_entity_poly.pdbx_seq_one_letter_code
_entity_poly.pdbx_strand_id
1 'polypeptide(L)'
;MGHDEPSTPHAAPAASWLQTHAGILFAAVRRVVGDSLCAYDLGLELSALIGHRWNSFDPGGDGTRMAWALRLAIQLVDRAAERGAVPTGERCRGAAEPEVRTLSREDLHQLSELARTPLDLDDDAGDALAAMERSAPSPGMLSRLAPSGLVTRLASDVREDG
;
A
#
# COMPACT_ATOMS: atom_id res chain seq x y z
N MET A 1 -17.25 -27.62 32.13
CA MET A 1 -17.00 -26.21 31.74
C MET A 1 -15.67 -26.17 31.04
N GLY A 2 -15.66 -26.37 29.71
CA GLY A 2 -14.48 -26.12 28.89
C GLY A 2 -14.70 -24.76 28.26
N HIS A 3 -13.95 -23.75 28.69
CA HIS A 3 -13.86 -22.51 27.94
C HIS A 3 -12.89 -22.79 26.80
N ASP A 4 -13.43 -23.01 25.60
CA ASP A 4 -12.69 -22.81 24.36
C ASP A 4 -12.33 -21.32 24.28
N GLU A 5 -11.08 -20.99 24.63
CA GLU A 5 -10.48 -19.72 24.21
C GLU A 5 -10.33 -19.75 22.68
N PRO A 6 -10.77 -18.70 21.95
CA PRO A 6 -10.50 -18.62 20.53
C PRO A 6 -9.00 -18.42 20.32
N SER A 7 -8.32 -19.48 19.87
CA SER A 7 -6.95 -19.40 19.40
C SER A 7 -6.89 -18.52 18.16
N THR A 8 -6.49 -17.26 18.31
CA THR A 8 -6.01 -16.45 17.18
C THR A 8 -4.52 -16.10 17.33
N PRO A 9 -3.59 -16.98 16.90
CA PRO A 9 -2.17 -16.66 16.87
C PRO A 9 -1.62 -16.53 15.44
N HIS A 10 -2.38 -15.99 14.46
CA HIS A 10 -1.95 -15.97 13.05
C HIS A 10 -1.80 -14.58 12.41
N ALA A 11 -2.37 -13.52 12.98
CA ALA A 11 -2.27 -12.15 12.42
C ALA A 11 -1.16 -11.27 13.05
N ALA A 12 -0.68 -11.62 14.25
CA ALA A 12 0.32 -10.84 14.99
C ALA A 12 1.66 -10.61 14.24
N PRO A 13 2.25 -11.60 13.53
CA PRO A 13 3.55 -11.38 12.89
C PRO A 13 3.46 -10.43 11.68
N ALA A 14 2.38 -10.50 10.90
CA ALA A 14 2.16 -9.59 9.77
C ALA A 14 1.95 -8.15 10.24
N ALA A 15 1.11 -7.96 11.27
CA ALA A 15 0.81 -6.64 11.82
C ALA A 15 2.06 -5.96 12.41
N SER A 16 2.86 -6.69 13.17
CA SER A 16 4.11 -6.17 13.73
C SER A 16 5.11 -5.79 12.63
N TRP A 17 5.27 -6.64 11.61
CA TRP A 17 6.17 -6.33 10.50
C TRP A 17 5.68 -5.12 9.70
N LEU A 18 4.38 -5.02 9.41
CA LEU A 18 3.79 -3.87 8.72
C LEU A 18 3.95 -2.58 9.53
N GLN A 19 3.80 -2.63 10.86
CA GLN A 19 4.00 -1.45 11.71
C GLN A 19 5.42 -0.87 11.57
N THR A 20 6.43 -1.72 11.38
CA THR A 20 7.81 -1.29 11.17
C THR A 20 8.07 -0.80 9.74
N HIS A 21 7.44 -1.43 8.73
CA HIS A 21 7.85 -1.27 7.33
C HIS A 21 6.85 -0.51 6.44
N ALA A 22 5.67 -0.13 6.95
CA ALA A 22 4.63 0.54 6.16
C ALA A 22 5.14 1.81 5.48
N GLY A 23 5.95 2.63 6.17
CA GLY A 23 6.50 3.86 5.58
C GLY A 23 7.26 3.60 4.28
N ILE A 24 8.10 2.57 4.25
CA ILE A 24 8.87 2.17 3.06
C ILE A 24 7.94 1.74 1.92
N LEU A 25 6.95 0.91 2.22
CA LEU A 25 6.00 0.42 1.22
C LEU A 25 5.16 1.55 0.61
N PHE A 26 4.68 2.47 1.45
CA PHE A 26 3.91 3.63 1.01
C PHE A 26 4.77 4.57 0.17
N ALA A 27 6.03 4.79 0.57
CA ALA A 27 6.99 5.58 -0.19
C ALA A 27 7.26 4.96 -1.56
N ALA A 28 7.49 3.64 -1.63
CA ALA A 28 7.69 2.92 -2.88
C ALA A 28 6.49 3.07 -3.84
N VAL A 29 5.26 2.88 -3.35
CA VAL A 29 4.04 3.12 -4.14
C VAL A 29 3.95 4.58 -4.58
N ARG A 30 4.26 5.54 -3.70
CA ARG A 30 4.22 6.97 -4.01
C ARG A 30 5.24 7.39 -5.07
N ARG A 31 6.36 6.68 -5.23
CA ARG A 31 7.34 6.97 -6.28
C ARG A 31 6.80 6.73 -7.68
N VAL A 32 5.91 5.75 -7.84
CA VAL A 32 5.32 5.43 -9.15
C VAL A 32 3.95 6.06 -9.34
N VAL A 33 3.17 6.23 -8.27
CA VAL A 33 1.84 6.86 -8.32
C VAL A 33 1.96 8.36 -8.05
N GLY A 34 1.65 9.18 -9.07
CA GLY A 34 1.82 10.63 -9.02
C GLY A 34 0.94 11.35 -7.99
N ASP A 35 -0.29 10.90 -7.79
CA ASP A 35 -1.23 11.47 -6.81
C ASP A 35 -1.01 10.88 -5.42
N SER A 36 -0.77 11.73 -4.43
CA SER A 36 -0.45 11.30 -3.06
C SER A 36 -1.63 10.63 -2.37
N LEU A 37 -2.87 10.99 -2.70
CA LEU A 37 -4.06 10.40 -2.09
C LEU A 37 -4.23 8.94 -2.56
N CYS A 38 -4.14 8.72 -3.88
CA CYS A 38 -4.19 7.39 -4.47
C CYS A 38 -3.00 6.52 -4.04
N ALA A 39 -1.81 7.10 -3.90
CA ALA A 39 -0.64 6.38 -3.40
C ALA A 39 -0.83 5.87 -1.97
N TYR A 40 -1.35 6.71 -1.07
CA TYR A 40 -1.67 6.30 0.30
C TYR A 40 -2.74 5.21 0.32
N ASP A 41 -3.78 5.39 -0.48
CA ASP A 41 -4.89 4.44 -0.59
C ASP A 41 -4.43 3.06 -1.08
N LEU A 42 -3.57 3.03 -2.10
CA LEU A 42 -2.89 1.82 -2.57
C LEU A 42 -1.96 1.23 -1.51
N GLY A 43 -1.27 2.04 -0.71
CA GLY A 43 -0.45 1.58 0.41
C GLY A 43 -1.26 0.84 1.47
N LEU A 44 -2.46 1.33 1.79
CA LEU A 44 -3.40 0.63 2.69
C LEU A 44 -3.91 -0.68 2.08
N GLU A 45 -4.28 -0.67 0.81
CA GLU A 45 -4.73 -1.89 0.12
C GLU A 45 -3.60 -2.93 0.02
N LEU A 46 -2.36 -2.49 -0.22
CA LEU A 46 -1.17 -3.33 -0.17
C LEU A 46 -0.96 -3.93 1.22
N SER A 47 -1.13 -3.15 2.28
CA SER A 47 -1.01 -3.63 3.66
C SER A 47 -2.04 -4.73 3.97
N ALA A 48 -3.28 -4.55 3.50
CA ALA A 48 -4.32 -5.58 3.62
C ALA A 48 -3.97 -6.83 2.80
N LEU A 49 -3.50 -6.66 1.56
CA LEU A 49 -3.05 -7.76 0.70
C LEU A 49 -1.92 -8.58 1.34
N ILE A 50 -0.93 -7.90 1.93
CA ILE A 50 0.18 -8.51 2.66
C ILE A 50 -0.36 -9.30 3.86
N GLY A 51 -1.27 -8.72 4.64
CA GLY A 51 -1.90 -9.40 5.77
C GLY A 51 -2.59 -10.71 5.35
N HIS A 52 -3.36 -10.68 4.26
CA HIS A 52 -4.05 -11.87 3.74
C HIS A 52 -3.11 -12.92 3.15
N ARG A 53 -1.98 -12.51 2.58
CA ARG A 53 -1.02 -13.41 1.90
C ARG A 53 0.21 -13.73 2.74
N TRP A 54 0.27 -13.29 4.00
CA TRP A 54 1.46 -13.39 4.83
C TRP A 54 2.02 -14.81 4.94
N ASN A 55 1.13 -15.80 5.07
CA ASN A 55 1.52 -17.21 5.20
C ASN A 55 1.85 -17.88 3.86
N SER A 56 1.65 -17.20 2.74
CA SER A 56 2.04 -17.67 1.41
C SER A 56 3.47 -17.29 1.04
N PHE A 57 4.17 -16.49 1.86
CA PHE A 57 5.54 -16.10 1.63
C PHE A 57 6.49 -17.31 1.72
N ASP A 58 7.26 -17.53 0.65
CA ASP A 58 8.30 -18.56 0.59
C ASP A 58 9.69 -17.91 0.45
N PRO A 59 10.54 -17.94 1.50
CA PRO A 59 11.90 -17.37 1.42
C PRO A 59 12.76 -17.93 0.28
N GLY A 60 12.52 -19.18 -0.14
CA GLY A 60 13.30 -19.84 -1.19
C GLY A 60 12.97 -19.38 -2.60
N GLY A 61 11.72 -18.92 -2.83
CA GLY A 61 11.26 -18.43 -4.13
C GLY A 61 11.05 -16.92 -4.19
N ASP A 62 10.69 -16.31 -3.07
CA ASP A 62 10.32 -14.90 -2.97
C ASP A 62 11.47 -13.99 -2.51
N GLY A 63 12.58 -14.54 -2.00
CA GLY A 63 13.68 -13.76 -1.44
C GLY A 63 13.28 -13.10 -0.12
N THR A 64 13.60 -11.81 0.07
CA THR A 64 13.23 -11.09 1.29
C THR A 64 11.74 -10.73 1.34
N ARG A 65 11.19 -10.60 2.56
CA ARG A 65 9.78 -10.17 2.73
C ARG A 65 9.51 -8.81 2.13
N MET A 66 10.49 -7.91 2.17
CA MET A 66 10.36 -6.60 1.54
C MET A 66 10.30 -6.73 0.01
N ALA A 67 11.19 -7.51 -0.60
CA ALA A 67 11.17 -7.77 -2.04
C ALA A 67 9.83 -8.39 -2.48
N TRP A 68 9.34 -9.39 -1.75
CA TRP A 68 8.02 -9.97 -1.96
C TRP A 68 6.88 -8.95 -1.88
N ALA A 69 6.86 -8.11 -0.83
CA ALA A 69 5.86 -7.07 -0.65
C ALA A 69 5.88 -6.03 -1.78
N LEU A 70 7.06 -5.64 -2.27
CA LEU A 70 7.20 -4.75 -3.42
C LEU A 70 6.69 -5.39 -4.73
N ARG A 71 6.89 -6.70 -4.92
CA ARG A 71 6.29 -7.41 -6.07
C ARG A 71 4.76 -7.50 -5.99
N LEU A 72 4.20 -7.60 -4.78
CA LEU A 72 2.75 -7.46 -4.59
C LEU A 72 2.29 -6.03 -4.93
N ALA A 73 3.08 -5.01 -4.58
CA ALA A 73 2.80 -3.62 -4.92
C ALA A 73 2.73 -3.41 -6.44
N ILE A 74 3.66 -4.00 -7.21
CA ILE A 74 3.63 -3.97 -8.68
C ILE A 74 2.29 -4.50 -9.21
N GLN A 75 1.91 -5.72 -8.80
CA GLN A 75 0.64 -6.34 -9.24
C GLN A 75 -0.57 -5.50 -8.86
N LEU A 76 -0.53 -4.83 -7.70
CA LEU A 76 -1.61 -3.99 -7.23
C LEU A 76 -1.74 -2.70 -8.05
N VAL A 77 -0.61 -2.04 -8.33
CA VAL A 77 -0.56 -0.82 -9.16
C VAL A 77 -1.04 -1.12 -10.58
N ASP A 78 -0.62 -2.25 -11.16
CA ASP A 78 -1.08 -2.67 -12.49
C ASP A 78 -2.60 -2.87 -12.52
N ARG A 79 -3.15 -3.61 -11.55
CA ARG A 79 -4.60 -3.81 -11.44
C ARG A 79 -5.37 -2.50 -11.24
N ALA A 80 -4.81 -1.57 -10.47
CA ALA A 80 -5.42 -0.26 -10.27
C ALA A 80 -5.44 0.54 -11.58
N ALA A 81 -4.32 0.54 -12.31
CA ALA A 81 -4.20 1.22 -13.59
C ALA A 81 -5.14 0.63 -14.66
N GLU A 82 -5.25 -0.70 -14.73
CA GLU A 82 -6.21 -1.38 -15.62
C GLU A 82 -7.66 -1.02 -15.33
N ARG A 83 -7.99 -0.82 -14.04
CA ARG A 83 -9.34 -0.44 -13.60
C ARG A 83 -9.60 1.07 -13.66
N GLY A 84 -8.55 1.89 -13.67
CA GLY A 84 -8.65 3.34 -13.50
C GLY A 84 -9.04 3.77 -12.08
N ALA A 85 -8.97 2.88 -11.09
CA ALA A 85 -9.35 3.18 -9.71
C ALA A 85 -8.60 2.29 -8.71
N VAL A 86 -8.39 2.80 -7.50
CA VAL A 86 -7.77 2.04 -6.40
C VAL A 86 -8.71 0.92 -5.95
N PRO A 87 -8.27 -0.35 -5.96
CA PRO A 87 -9.08 -1.47 -5.48
C PRO A 87 -9.29 -1.41 -3.96
N THR A 88 -10.38 -2.04 -3.50
CA THR A 88 -10.76 -2.17 -2.08
C THR A 88 -11.00 -3.60 -1.63
N GLY A 89 -10.82 -4.56 -2.54
CA GLY A 89 -11.25 -5.95 -2.32
C GLY A 89 -10.56 -6.60 -1.12
N GLU A 90 -9.31 -6.23 -0.84
CA GLU A 90 -8.53 -6.79 0.26
C GLU A 90 -8.95 -6.18 1.61
N ARG A 91 -9.16 -4.86 1.67
CA ARG A 91 -9.66 -4.19 2.87
C ARG A 91 -11.11 -4.52 3.20
N CYS A 92 -11.94 -4.76 2.18
CA CYS A 92 -13.33 -5.17 2.37
C CYS A 92 -13.48 -6.68 2.66
N ARG A 93 -12.42 -7.49 2.48
CA ARG A 93 -12.52 -8.94 2.72
C ARG A 93 -12.66 -9.22 4.20
N GLY A 94 -13.87 -9.61 4.62
CA GLY A 94 -14.17 -10.02 5.99
C GLY A 94 -14.47 -8.88 6.96
N ALA A 95 -14.48 -7.62 6.48
CA ALA A 95 -14.92 -6.47 7.24
C ALA A 95 -16.43 -6.24 7.01
N ALA A 96 -17.20 -6.11 8.10
CA ALA A 96 -18.59 -5.69 8.00
C ALA A 96 -18.70 -4.23 7.52
N GLU A 97 -17.78 -3.38 7.99
CA GLU A 97 -17.63 -1.99 7.58
C GLU A 97 -16.12 -1.67 7.44
N PRO A 98 -15.63 -1.29 6.26
CA PRO A 98 -14.23 -0.90 6.07
C PRO A 98 -13.96 0.48 6.70
N GLU A 99 -12.79 0.64 7.34
CA GLU A 99 -12.38 1.92 7.94
C GLU A 99 -12.20 2.99 6.85
N VAL A 100 -12.90 4.11 7.01
CA VAL A 100 -12.72 5.31 6.20
C VAL A 100 -11.69 6.21 6.88
N ARG A 101 -10.68 6.65 6.12
CA ARG A 101 -9.62 7.53 6.60
C ARG A 101 -9.64 8.87 5.86
N THR A 102 -9.58 9.95 6.64
CA THR A 102 -9.42 11.31 6.10
C THR A 102 -8.00 11.77 6.36
N LEU A 103 -7.30 12.17 5.30
CA LEU A 103 -5.92 12.65 5.35
C LEU A 103 -5.86 14.16 5.26
N SER A 104 -4.99 14.75 6.06
CA SER A 104 -4.61 16.16 5.92
C SER A 104 -3.64 16.36 4.77
N ARG A 105 -3.50 17.60 4.29
CA ARG A 105 -2.40 17.97 3.38
C ARG A 105 -1.02 17.64 3.94
N GLU A 106 -0.82 17.74 5.26
CA GLU A 106 0.45 17.43 5.91
C GLU A 106 0.78 15.93 5.78
N ASP A 107 -0.20 15.03 6.00
CA ASP A 107 0.01 13.58 5.82
C ASP A 107 0.45 13.24 4.39
N LEU A 108 -0.20 13.88 3.40
CA LEU A 108 0.12 13.70 1.98
C LEU A 108 1.47 14.32 1.60
N HIS A 109 1.85 15.42 2.26
CA HIS A 109 3.15 16.05 2.08
C HIS A 109 4.26 15.17 2.64
N GLN A 110 4.11 14.68 3.88
CA GLN A 110 5.06 13.77 4.52
C GLN A 110 5.27 12.50 3.71
N LEU A 111 4.20 11.90 3.17
CA LEU A 111 4.33 10.77 2.26
C LEU A 111 5.16 11.10 1.01
N SER A 112 4.96 12.30 0.45
CA SER A 112 5.70 12.75 -0.74
C SER A 112 7.17 13.01 -0.43
N GLU A 113 7.48 13.59 0.74
CA GLU A 113 8.85 13.76 1.21
C GLU A 113 9.52 12.41 1.43
N LEU A 114 8.86 11.47 2.11
CA LEU A 114 9.39 10.13 2.35
C LEU A 114 9.71 9.41 1.03
N ALA A 115 8.85 9.55 0.02
CA ALA A 115 9.10 8.97 -1.31
C ALA A 115 10.34 9.54 -2.02
N ARG A 116 10.75 10.77 -1.70
CA ARG A 116 11.96 11.41 -2.27
C ARG A 116 13.23 11.01 -1.53
N THR A 117 13.12 10.53 -0.30
CA THR A 117 14.28 10.04 0.45
C THR A 117 14.76 8.70 -0.07
N PRO A 118 16.09 8.43 -0.10
CA PRO A 118 16.60 7.09 -0.32
C PRO A 118 16.03 6.12 0.72
N LEU A 119 15.53 4.97 0.25
CA LEU A 119 15.00 3.93 1.13
C LEU A 119 16.12 2.94 1.44
N ASP A 120 16.27 2.59 2.71
CA ASP A 120 17.22 1.57 3.16
C ASP A 120 16.65 0.19 2.82
N LEU A 121 17.17 -0.43 1.77
CA LEU A 121 16.69 -1.70 1.21
C LEU A 121 17.87 -2.64 0.99
N ASP A 122 17.64 -3.92 1.25
CA ASP A 122 18.53 -4.99 0.78
C ASP A 122 18.51 -5.10 -0.75
N ASP A 123 19.50 -5.80 -1.33
CA ASP A 123 19.67 -5.90 -2.78
C ASP A 123 18.41 -6.45 -3.47
N ASP A 124 17.77 -7.50 -2.92
CA ASP A 124 16.55 -8.10 -3.47
C ASP A 124 15.38 -7.09 -3.50
N ALA A 125 15.21 -6.33 -2.43
CA ALA A 125 14.18 -5.31 -2.33
C ALA A 125 14.49 -4.08 -3.20
N GLY A 126 15.76 -3.70 -3.32
CA GLY A 126 16.24 -2.67 -4.24
C GLY A 126 15.93 -3.03 -5.69
N ASP A 127 16.21 -4.27 -6.09
CA ASP A 127 15.88 -4.79 -7.43
C ASP A 127 14.37 -4.82 -7.69
N ALA A 128 13.58 -5.22 -6.69
CA ALA A 128 12.12 -5.20 -6.78
C ALA A 128 11.57 -3.77 -6.93
N LEU A 129 12.11 -2.80 -6.19
CA LEU A 129 11.72 -1.39 -6.33
C LEU A 129 12.13 -0.82 -7.70
N ALA A 130 13.35 -1.09 -8.15
CA ALA A 130 13.81 -0.68 -9.48
C ALA A 130 12.96 -1.32 -10.59
N ALA A 131 12.52 -2.57 -10.41
CA ALA A 131 11.57 -3.22 -11.32
C ALA A 131 10.22 -2.50 -11.32
N MET A 132 9.69 -2.17 -10.15
CA MET A 132 8.44 -1.42 -9.99
C MET A 132 8.49 -0.06 -10.69
N GLU A 133 9.58 0.70 -10.52
CA GLU A 133 9.76 2.00 -11.16
C GLU A 133 9.86 1.89 -12.69
N ARG A 134 10.51 0.82 -13.21
CA ARG A 134 10.64 0.58 -14.65
C ARG A 134 9.37 0.04 -15.31
N SER A 135 8.61 -0.80 -14.60
CA SER A 135 7.41 -1.44 -15.11
C SER A 135 6.13 -0.67 -14.79
N ALA A 136 6.24 0.45 -14.06
CA ALA A 136 5.09 1.25 -13.69
C ALA A 136 4.24 1.61 -14.91
N PRO A 137 2.90 1.54 -14.80
CA PRO A 137 2.01 2.05 -15.82
C PRO A 137 2.32 3.51 -16.15
N SER A 138 1.99 3.93 -17.37
CA SER A 138 2.34 5.28 -17.81
C SER A 138 1.83 6.37 -16.85
N PRO A 139 2.57 7.47 -16.66
CA PRO A 139 2.15 8.56 -15.76
C PRO A 139 0.75 9.10 -16.07
N GLY A 140 0.33 9.08 -17.34
CA GLY A 140 -1.00 9.51 -17.77
C GLY A 140 -2.14 8.56 -17.37
N MET A 141 -1.85 7.27 -17.16
CA MET A 141 -2.82 6.33 -16.59
C MET A 141 -2.91 6.52 -15.07
N LEU A 142 -1.75 6.62 -14.41
CA LEU A 142 -1.68 6.74 -12.96
C LEU A 142 -2.22 8.09 -12.45
N SER A 143 -2.12 9.17 -13.24
CA SER A 143 -2.69 10.47 -12.90
C SER A 143 -4.22 10.53 -12.97
N ARG A 144 -4.85 9.55 -13.63
CA ARG A 144 -6.30 9.44 -13.77
C ARG A 144 -6.92 8.45 -12.79
N LEU A 145 -6.12 7.85 -11.91
CA LEU A 145 -6.63 6.93 -10.91
C LEU A 145 -7.61 7.65 -10.00
N ALA A 146 -8.80 7.08 -9.86
CA ALA A 146 -9.73 7.49 -8.83
C ALA A 146 -9.36 6.84 -7.49
N PRO A 147 -9.41 7.58 -6.36
CA PRO A 147 -9.32 6.96 -5.04
C PRO A 147 -10.51 6.04 -4.81
N SER A 148 -10.36 5.11 -3.88
CA SER A 148 -11.37 4.09 -3.56
C SER A 148 -12.66 4.62 -2.92
N GLY A 149 -12.64 5.84 -2.39
CA GLY A 149 -13.67 6.39 -1.52
C GLY A 149 -13.52 6.00 -0.04
N LEU A 150 -12.62 5.08 0.31
CA LEU A 150 -12.24 4.79 1.71
C LEU A 150 -11.16 5.73 2.23
N VAL A 151 -10.46 6.43 1.34
CA VAL A 151 -9.51 7.47 1.70
C VAL A 151 -9.96 8.77 1.06
N THR A 152 -10.12 9.80 1.88
CA THR A 152 -10.53 11.13 1.45
C THR A 152 -9.55 12.18 1.95
N ARG A 153 -9.56 13.37 1.32
CA ARG A 153 -8.78 14.52 1.75
C ARG A 153 -9.63 15.39 2.68
N LEU A 154 -9.02 15.98 3.70
CA LEU A 154 -9.72 16.89 4.61
C LEU A 154 -10.30 18.08 3.84
N ALA A 155 -11.59 18.37 4.02
CA ALA A 155 -12.33 19.36 3.24
C ALA A 155 -11.76 20.80 3.33
N SER A 156 -11.02 21.11 4.40
CA SER A 156 -10.33 22.39 4.61
C SER A 156 -9.27 22.69 3.54
N ASP A 157 -8.83 21.66 2.79
CA ASP A 157 -7.83 21.76 1.72
C ASP A 157 -8.45 21.91 0.30
N VAL A 158 -9.79 22.06 0.18
CA VAL A 158 -10.48 22.23 -1.12
C VAL A 158 -10.44 23.67 -1.64
N ARG A 159 -9.67 24.57 -1.01
CA ARG A 159 -9.38 25.89 -1.59
C ARG A 159 -8.10 25.83 -2.43
N GLU A 160 -8.24 25.33 -3.65
CA GLU A 160 -7.39 25.78 -4.76
C GLU A 160 -8.29 26.53 -5.75
N ASP A 161 -8.17 27.86 -5.65
CA ASP A 161 -8.25 28.90 -6.67
C ASP A 161 -9.45 28.95 -7.64
N GLY A 162 -10.19 30.07 -7.52
CA GLY A 162 -10.99 30.62 -8.62
C GLY A 162 -10.14 31.40 -9.62
#